data_AF-A0A5B7DEZ3-F1
#
_entry.id   AF-A0A5B7DEZ3-F1
#
_cell.length_a   1.000
_cell.length_b   1.000
_cell.length_c   1.000
_cell.angle_alpha   90.00
_cell.angle_beta   90.00
_cell.angle_gamma   90.00
#
_symmetry.space_group_name_H-M   'P 1'
#
loop_
_entity.id
_entity.type
_entity.pdbx_description
1 polymer ?
#
loop_
_entity_poly.entity_id
_entity_poly.type
_entity_poly.pdbx_seq_one_letter_code
_entity_poly.pdbx_strand_id
1 'polypeptide(L)'
;MYASSAWSFFFTSTQQQQLEDVQKTPCRIILGPAYTYYDHVLTTLRLPRLSNKHREALLKLSRDLCCLTRGFAAFSPLPPPRPVYTTRHNNVVMPIRIEHPKALS
;
A
#
# COMPACT_ATOMS: atom_id res chain seq x y z
N MET A 1 -13.79 -12.92 3.22
CA MET A 1 -12.32 -12.91 3.20
C MET A 1 -11.87 -12.27 1.89
N TYR A 2 -11.39 -11.03 1.93
CA TYR A 2 -10.73 -10.43 0.77
C TYR A 2 -9.33 -11.02 0.69
N ALA A 3 -9.14 -12.06 -0.12
CA ALA A 3 -7.81 -12.52 -0.48
C ALA A 3 -7.22 -11.43 -1.38
N SER A 4 -6.46 -10.51 -0.78
CA SER A 4 -5.61 -9.61 -1.53
C SER A 4 -4.66 -10.51 -2.34
N SER A 5 -4.83 -10.56 -3.67
CA SER A 5 -3.87 -11.23 -4.54
C SER A 5 -2.50 -10.78 -4.10
N ALA A 6 -1.68 -11.73 -3.65
CA ALA A 6 -0.36 -11.45 -3.14
C ALA A 6 0.36 -10.63 -4.21
N TRP A 7 0.62 -9.36 -3.90
CA TRP A 7 1.54 -8.53 -4.65
C TRP A 7 2.95 -9.09 -4.36
N SER A 8 3.21 -10.32 -4.78
CA SER A 8 4.54 -10.89 -4.69
C SER A 8 5.36 -10.19 -5.77
N PHE A 9 6.23 -9.29 -5.32
CA PHE A 9 7.27 -8.66 -6.16
C PHE A 9 8.20 -9.67 -6.84
N PHE A 10 8.10 -10.94 -6.46
CA PHE A 10 8.82 -12.06 -7.02
C PHE A 10 7.94 -12.79 -8.02
N PHE A 11 8.48 -13.00 -9.20
CA PHE A 11 7.92 -13.90 -10.19
C PHE A 11 7.85 -15.32 -9.64
N THR A 12 6.76 -16.02 -9.96
CA THR A 12 6.81 -17.48 -9.93
C THR A 12 7.77 -17.97 -11.01
N SER A 13 8.42 -19.12 -10.79
CA SER A 13 9.31 -19.73 -11.79
C SER A 13 8.64 -19.87 -13.16
N THR A 14 7.34 -20.18 -13.17
CA THR A 14 6.52 -20.26 -14.38
C THR A 14 6.41 -18.92 -15.11
N GLN A 15 6.15 -17.82 -14.40
CA GLN A 15 6.04 -16.49 -15.02
C GLN A 15 7.39 -16.03 -15.59
N GLN A 16 8.49 -16.32 -14.88
CA GLN A 16 9.83 -16.03 -15.38
C GLN A 16 10.10 -16.78 -16.68
N GLN A 17 9.77 -18.07 -16.74
CA GLN A 17 9.95 -18.88 -17.93
C GLN A 17 9.15 -18.33 -19.12
N GLN A 18 7.89 -17.95 -18.89
CA GLN A 18 7.04 -17.36 -19.94
C GLN A 18 7.64 -16.06 -20.51
N LEU A 19 8.16 -15.19 -19.66
CA LEU A 19 8.84 -13.96 -20.12
C LEU A 19 10.10 -14.26 -20.92
N GLU A 20 10.90 -15.23 -20.48
CA GLU A 20 12.10 -15.63 -21.20
C GLU A 20 11.75 -16.28 -22.54
N ASP A 21 10.67 -17.04 -22.64
CA ASP A 21 10.22 -17.65 -23.89
C ASP A 21 9.72 -16.62 -24.92
N VAL A 22 9.07 -15.54 -24.44
CA VAL A 22 8.74 -14.37 -25.27
C VAL A 22 10.00 -13.73 -25.84
N GLN A 23 11.09 -13.63 -25.06
CA GLN A 23 12.35 -13.05 -25.55
C GLN A 23 13.14 -14.02 -26.45
N LYS A 24 13.10 -15.33 -26.18
CA LYS A 24 13.78 -16.35 -27.00
C LYS A 24 13.26 -16.39 -28.43
N THR A 25 11.96 -16.16 -28.63
CA THR A 25 11.32 -16.21 -29.95
C THR A 25 11.93 -15.20 -30.94
N PRO A 26 11.96 -13.88 -30.69
CA PRO A 26 12.63 -12.93 -31.56
C PRO A 26 14.14 -13.14 -31.60
N CYS A 27 14.77 -13.58 -30.51
CA CYS A 27 16.20 -13.93 -30.51
C CYS A 27 16.54 -15.04 -31.53
N ARG A 28 15.69 -16.07 -31.65
CA ARG A 28 15.82 -17.12 -32.66
C ARG A 28 15.62 -16.59 -34.08
N ILE A 29 14.70 -15.66 -34.28
CA ILE A 29 14.45 -15.05 -35.59
C ILE A 29 15.63 -14.18 -36.02
N ILE A 30 16.18 -13.36 -35.12
CA ILE A 30 17.27 -12.43 -35.40
C ILE A 30 18.57 -13.16 -35.75
N LEU A 31 18.92 -14.20 -34.98
CA LEU A 31 20.17 -14.94 -35.20
C LEU A 31 20.03 -16.11 -36.18
N GLY A 32 18.81 -16.64 -36.35
CA GLY A 32 18.56 -17.78 -37.22
C GLY A 32 19.51 -18.95 -36.92
N PRO A 33 20.31 -19.41 -37.91
CA PRO A 33 21.28 -20.50 -37.74
C PRO A 33 22.38 -20.23 -36.70
N ALA A 34 22.68 -18.96 -36.39
CA ALA A 34 23.69 -18.59 -35.40
C ALA A 34 23.17 -18.68 -33.95
N TYR A 35 21.90 -19.07 -33.76
CA TYR A 35 21.34 -19.29 -32.44
C TYR A 35 21.90 -20.57 -31.81
N THR A 36 22.78 -20.43 -30.81
CA THR A 36 23.37 -21.56 -30.08
C THR A 36 22.62 -21.86 -28.78
N TYR A 37 22.71 -20.96 -27.80
CA TYR A 37 21.99 -21.02 -26.53
C TYR A 37 21.66 -19.62 -26.04
N TYR A 38 20.60 -19.51 -25.24
CA TYR A 38 19.98 -18.24 -24.92
C TYR A 38 20.95 -17.21 -24.31
N ASP A 39 21.79 -17.61 -23.36
CA ASP A 39 22.75 -16.70 -22.72
C ASP A 39 23.83 -16.16 -23.67
N HIS A 40 24.28 -16.99 -24.62
CA HIS A 40 25.17 -16.53 -25.68
C HIS A 40 24.49 -15.47 -26.55
N VAL A 41 23.24 -15.72 -26.92
CA VAL A 41 22.46 -14.78 -27.73
C VAL A 41 22.28 -13.45 -27.02
N LEU A 42 21.97 -13.46 -25.73
CA LEU A 42 21.87 -12.23 -24.95
C LEU A 42 23.20 -11.45 -24.94
N THR A 43 24.32 -12.16 -24.81
CA THR A 43 25.65 -11.54 -24.83
C THR A 43 25.98 -10.96 -26.22
N THR A 44 25.73 -11.73 -27.28
CA THR A 44 25.97 -11.34 -28.68
C THR A 44 25.12 -10.15 -29.09
N LEU A 45 23.84 -10.14 -28.72
CA LEU A 45 22.92 -9.03 -28.99
C LEU A 45 23.03 -7.89 -27.98
N ARG A 46 23.87 -8.03 -26.95
CA ARG A 46 24.01 -7.09 -25.82
C ARG A 46 22.66 -6.78 -25.15
N LEU A 47 21.78 -7.77 -25.06
CA LEU A 47 20.46 -7.65 -24.48
C LEU A 47 20.45 -8.09 -23.01
N PRO A 48 19.76 -7.35 -22.12
CA PRO A 48 19.47 -7.84 -20.79
C PRO A 48 18.40 -8.93 -20.83
N ARG A 49 18.36 -9.78 -19.79
CA ARG A 49 17.24 -10.70 -19.55
C ARG A 49 15.97 -9.90 -19.25
N LEU A 50 14.86 -10.22 -19.91
CA LEU A 50 13.58 -9.54 -19.74
C LEU A 50 13.05 -9.65 -18.30
N SER A 51 13.27 -10.80 -17.65
CA SER A 51 12.94 -11.02 -16.24
C SER A 51 13.65 -10.03 -15.31
N ASN A 52 14.93 -9.74 -15.55
CA ASN A 52 15.69 -8.74 -14.79
C ASN A 52 15.12 -7.33 -15.00
N LYS A 53 14.81 -6.96 -16.25
CA LYS A 53 14.23 -5.64 -16.55
C LYS A 53 12.85 -5.45 -15.93
N HIS A 54 12.03 -6.50 -15.95
CA HIS A 54 10.74 -6.45 -15.31
C HIS A 54 10.87 -6.33 -13.78
N ARG A 55 11.79 -7.07 -13.15
CA ARG A 55 12.08 -6.93 -11.72
C ARG A 55 12.53 -5.51 -11.37
N GLU A 56 13.43 -4.92 -12.16
CA GLU A 56 13.84 -3.52 -11.98
C GLU A 56 12.65 -2.56 -12.06
N ALA A 57 11.76 -2.75 -13.03
CA ALA A 57 10.55 -1.94 -13.18
C ALA A 57 9.60 -2.08 -11.98
N LEU A 58 9.38 -3.30 -11.47
CA LEU A 58 8.57 -3.53 -10.28
C LEU A 58 9.16 -2.88 -9.03
N LEU A 59 10.49 -2.96 -8.86
CA LEU A 59 11.18 -2.31 -7.75
C LEU A 59 11.15 -0.78 -7.86
N LYS A 60 11.19 -0.23 -9.07
CA LYS A 60 11.02 1.20 -9.30
C LYS A 60 9.60 1.64 -8.95
N LEU A 61 8.60 0.91 -9.47
CA LEU A 61 7.20 1.16 -9.18
C LEU A 61 6.90 1.11 -7.68
N SER A 62 7.45 0.13 -6.96
CA SER A 62 7.25 0.01 -5.52
C SER A 62 7.86 1.15 -4.73
N ARG A 63 9.05 1.62 -5.12
CA ARG A 63 9.68 2.82 -4.54
C ARG A 63 8.83 4.05 -4.78
N ASP A 64 8.35 4.24 -6.00
CA ASP A 64 7.53 5.39 -6.36
C ASP A 64 6.21 5.40 -5.55
N LEU A 65 5.53 4.24 -5.45
CA LEU A 65 4.33 4.06 -4.63
C LEU A 65 4.59 4.27 -3.12
N CYS A 66 5.71 3.77 -2.60
CA CYS A 66 6.08 3.93 -1.19
C CYS A 66 6.39 5.41 -0.87
N CYS A 67 7.07 6.12 -1.77
CA CYS A 67 7.31 7.55 -1.63
C CYS A 67 6.01 8.36 -1.69
N LEU A 68 5.09 8.02 -2.58
CA LEU A 68 3.76 8.62 -2.67
C LEU A 68 2.99 8.45 -1.35
N THR A 69 2.91 7.23 -0.83
CA THR A 69 2.22 6.95 0.45
C THR A 69 2.88 7.64 1.65
N ARG A 70 4.22 7.79 1.65
CA ARG A 70 4.93 8.57 2.68
C ARG A 70 4.63 10.07 2.59
N GLY A 71 4.39 10.59 1.39
CA GLY A 71 3.91 11.95 1.17
C GLY A 71 2.48 12.16 1.71
N PHE A 72 1.58 11.21 1.48
CA PHE A 72 0.22 11.28 2.01
C PHE A 72 0.13 11.10 3.54
N ALA A 73 1.07 10.38 4.15
CA ALA A 73 1.14 10.30 5.62
C ALA A 73 1.46 11.65 6.28
N ALA A 74 2.09 12.60 5.56
CA ALA A 74 2.29 13.97 6.02
C ALA A 74 1.03 14.85 5.86
N PHE A 75 0.03 14.40 5.09
CA PHE A 75 -1.24 15.08 4.87
C PHE A 75 -2.41 14.37 5.56
N SER A 76 -2.19 13.73 6.71
CA SER A 76 -3.31 13.27 7.56
C SER A 76 -4.17 14.48 7.96
N PRO A 77 -5.43 14.61 7.50
CA PRO A 77 -6.33 15.66 7.94
C PRO A 77 -7.24 15.05 9.00
N LEU A 78 -6.78 14.99 10.25
CA LEU A 78 -7.50 15.45 11.44
C LEU A 78 -6.76 14.99 12.69
N PRO A 79 -6.47 15.89 13.65
CA PRO A 79 -6.24 15.45 15.02
C PRO A 79 -7.53 14.78 15.53
N PRO A 80 -7.43 13.74 16.38
CA PRO A 80 -8.59 13.14 17.02
C PRO A 80 -9.40 14.23 17.75
N PRO A 81 -10.74 14.18 17.72
CA PRO A 81 -11.56 15.16 18.45
C PRO A 81 -11.11 15.14 19.91
N ARG A 82 -10.64 16.30 20.39
CA ARG A 82 -10.19 16.45 21.78
C ARG A 82 -11.34 16.05 22.70
N PRO A 83 -11.08 15.30 23.79
CA PRO A 83 -12.12 15.05 24.78
C PRO A 83 -12.63 16.38 25.29
N VAL A 84 -13.92 16.65 25.06
CA VAL A 84 -14.63 17.78 25.64
C VAL A 84 -14.67 17.53 27.14
N TYR A 85 -13.85 18.25 27.89
CA TYR A 85 -13.98 18.28 29.34
C TYR A 85 -15.35 18.88 29.67
N THR A 86 -16.24 18.07 30.22
CA THR A 86 -17.50 18.56 30.79
C THR A 86 -17.16 19.34 32.05
N THR A 87 -17.34 20.66 32.01
CA THR A 87 -17.37 21.48 33.21
C THR A 87 -18.54 21.01 34.06
N ARG A 88 -18.26 20.30 35.16
CA ARG A 88 -19.29 19.97 36.16
C ARG A 88 -19.75 21.26 36.83
N HIS A 89 -20.91 21.75 36.41
CA HIS A 89 -21.62 22.78 37.14
C HIS A 89 -22.29 22.13 38.36
N ASN A 90 -21.75 22.35 39.55
CA ASN A 90 -22.39 21.93 40.79
C ASN A 90 -23.58 22.86 41.06
N ASN A 91 -24.79 22.40 40.73
CA ASN A 91 -26.01 23.07 41.17
C ASN A 91 -26.17 22.84 42.68
N VAL A 92 -25.81 23.84 43.49
CA VAL A 92 -26.22 23.90 44.89
C VAL A 92 -27.72 24.18 44.91
N VAL A 93 -28.52 23.14 45.10
CA VAL A 93 -29.96 23.27 45.33
C VAL A 93 -30.14 23.80 46.76
N MET A 94 -30.58 25.05 46.87
CA MET A 94 -30.94 25.64 48.15
C MET A 94 -32.35 25.15 48.54
N PRO A 95 -32.56 24.55 49.73
CA PRO A 95 -33.89 24.12 50.16
C PRO A 95 -34.74 25.33 50.52
N ILE A 96 -35.91 25.45 49.88
CA ILE A 96 -36.93 26.43 50.22
C ILE A 96 -37.64 25.94 51.50
N ARG A 97 -37.53 26.72 52.58
CA ARG A 97 -38.25 26.47 53.83
C ARG A 97 -39.69 26.94 53.68
N ILE A 98 -40.64 26.01 53.65
CA ILE A 98 -42.07 26.31 53.68
C ILE A 98 -42.49 26.37 55.15
N GLU A 99 -42.80 27.56 55.65
CA GLU A 99 -43.44 27.77 56.95
C GLU A 99 -44.93 27.46 56.80
N HIS A 100 -45.44 26.49 57.57
CA HIS A 100 -46.87 26.17 57.63
C HIS A 100 -47.62 27.18 58.52
N PRO A 101 -48.75 27.75 58.07
CA PRO A 101 -49.58 28.58 58.95
C PRO A 101 -50.32 27.71 59.98
N LYS A 102 -50.22 28.19 61.22
CA LYS A 102 -50.74 27.65 62.48
C LYS A 102 -52.28 27.58 62.45
N ALA A 103 -52.82 26.41 62.79
CA ALA A 103 -54.25 26.20 62.98
C ALA A 103 -54.80 27.14 64.08
N LEU A 104 -55.89 27.84 63.76
CA LEU A 104 -56.75 28.50 64.74
C LEU A 104 -58.03 27.67 64.89
N SER A 105 -58.44 27.59 66.16
CA SER A 105 -59.46 26.76 66.81
C SER A 105 -60.81 26.65 66.12
#